data_AF-A0A8T9B5W7-F1
#
_entry.id   AF-A0A8T9B5W7-F1
#
_cell.length_a   1.000
_cell.length_b   1.000
_cell.length_c   1.000
_cell.angle_alpha   90.00
_cell.angle_beta   90.00
_cell.angle_gamma   90.00
#
_symmetry.space_group_name_H-M   'P 1'
#
loop_
_entity.id
_entity.type
_entity.pdbx_description
1 polymer ?
#
loop_
_entity_poly.entity_id
_entity_poly.type
_entity_poly.pdbx_seq_one_letter_code
_entity_poly.pdbx_strand_id
1 'polypeptide(L)'
;MEYDTKTPLYSTSDKTSFAYISARDRWPVIITGAIDDVHRAVSETTDETKRAEGKKIVEDLAKLKYELQHDRKLTPLLDDGNSDIAGYNKELEQLGTPSWFNVPWLYAECYLYRRLATSFSLSNQWKSYDVFARQKISTFRSSRPAVIELAGRYHELISQLGKKSEKTDQEVDEAEKILFMEMCEICLWGNATDLSLLTSLTYEDIQKLQGSEARKASEKNIIINDLGAAYDVLKKAKKEGKKERRVDIVLDNAGFELYVDLILAGFLLSAGLATNIILHPKSIPWFVSDVIPADFSALLNALASPQAFYSNPSDEEKNDDKTPEPLSQKEVDELSFLFQNWTELYAEGQLMLRSNGFWTEGGSYWRLPTSDSKLHEDLKESELVIFKGDLNYRKLTGDANWDPTTSFTKAIGPMGPGSGVNVLALRTCKADVVVGLEKGADEKLKATEGGGGDSGARKWAWSGKWAVVSFSAGN
;
A
#
# COMPACT_ATOMS: atom_id res chain seq x y z
N MET A 1 7.03 -8.01 -21.28
CA MET A 1 7.73 -9.31 -21.30
C MET A 1 9.21 -9.23 -21.63
N GLU A 2 9.67 -8.40 -22.60
CA GLU A 2 11.11 -8.30 -22.94
C GLU A 2 11.98 -7.90 -21.73
N TYR A 3 11.54 -6.86 -21.01
CA TYR A 3 12.22 -6.26 -19.86
C TYR A 3 11.86 -6.90 -18.51
N ASP A 4 11.07 -7.98 -18.50
CA ASP A 4 10.79 -8.72 -17.26
C ASP A 4 11.87 -9.76 -16.99
N THR A 5 11.95 -10.19 -15.73
CA THR A 5 12.82 -11.28 -15.30
C THR A 5 12.61 -12.54 -16.12
N LYS A 6 13.69 -13.31 -16.31
CA LYS A 6 13.65 -14.63 -16.95
C LYS A 6 13.34 -15.74 -15.95
N THR A 7 13.29 -15.42 -14.65
CA THR A 7 12.81 -16.33 -13.62
C THR A 7 11.33 -16.62 -13.86
N PRO A 8 10.87 -17.89 -13.79
CA PRO A 8 9.47 -18.24 -13.98
C PRO A 8 8.55 -17.46 -13.05
N LEU A 9 7.45 -16.92 -13.60
CA LEU A 9 6.47 -16.15 -12.83
C LEU A 9 5.51 -17.08 -12.09
N TYR A 10 4.96 -16.62 -10.96
CA TYR A 10 3.82 -17.32 -10.36
C TYR A 10 2.64 -17.28 -11.32
N SER A 11 1.95 -18.42 -11.46
CA SER A 11 0.86 -18.61 -12.40
C SER A 11 -0.41 -18.99 -11.66
N THR A 12 -1.56 -18.52 -12.15
CA THR A 12 -2.86 -18.92 -11.63
C THR A 12 -3.18 -20.41 -11.83
N SER A 13 -2.36 -21.15 -12.58
CA SER A 13 -2.47 -22.60 -12.75
C SER A 13 -1.80 -23.42 -11.64
N ASP A 14 -0.92 -22.81 -10.84
CA ASP A 14 -0.17 -23.52 -9.80
C ASP A 14 -1.02 -23.73 -8.55
N LYS A 15 -1.56 -24.94 -8.41
CA LYS A 15 -2.42 -25.34 -7.27
C LYS A 15 -1.73 -25.30 -5.91
N THR A 16 -0.40 -25.22 -5.87
CA THR A 16 0.37 -25.10 -4.63
C THR A 16 0.62 -23.65 -4.24
N SER A 17 0.27 -22.68 -5.11
CA SER A 17 0.51 -21.26 -4.92
C SER A 17 -0.72 -20.50 -4.41
N PHE A 18 -0.50 -19.32 -3.84
CA PHE A 18 -1.58 -18.39 -3.51
C PHE A 18 -2.22 -17.76 -4.74
N ALA A 19 -1.53 -17.73 -5.88
CA ALA A 19 -2.10 -17.29 -7.16
C ALA A 19 -3.36 -18.08 -7.53
N TYR A 20 -3.31 -19.41 -7.39
CA TYR A 20 -4.44 -20.29 -7.67
C TYR A 20 -5.61 -20.04 -6.69
N ILE A 21 -5.31 -19.90 -5.39
CA ILE A 21 -6.32 -19.58 -4.36
C ILE A 21 -6.96 -18.21 -4.64
N SER A 22 -6.15 -17.21 -4.97
CA SER A 22 -6.62 -15.87 -5.26
C SER A 22 -7.54 -15.86 -6.49
N ALA A 23 -7.13 -16.50 -7.58
CA ALA A 23 -7.91 -16.58 -8.79
C ALA A 23 -9.24 -17.33 -8.62
N ARG A 24 -9.21 -18.48 -7.93
CA ARG A 24 -10.37 -19.35 -7.78
C ARG A 24 -11.36 -18.85 -6.73
N ASP A 25 -10.85 -18.40 -5.58
CA ASP A 25 -11.66 -18.19 -4.38
C ASP A 25 -11.85 -16.70 -4.06
N ARG A 26 -10.82 -15.86 -4.25
CA ARG A 26 -10.86 -14.46 -3.80
C ARG A 26 -11.41 -13.50 -4.86
N TRP A 27 -10.94 -13.57 -6.09
CA TRP A 27 -11.39 -12.67 -7.15
C TRP A 27 -12.90 -12.72 -7.41
N PRO A 28 -13.59 -13.89 -7.41
CA PRO A 28 -15.04 -13.91 -7.54
C PRO A 28 -15.77 -13.20 -6.40
N VAL A 29 -15.25 -13.25 -5.17
CA VAL A 29 -15.80 -12.53 -4.00
C VAL A 29 -15.62 -11.03 -4.18
N ILE A 30 -14.46 -10.57 -4.65
CA ILE A 30 -14.18 -9.16 -4.93
C ILE A 30 -15.14 -8.61 -5.98
N ILE A 31 -15.32 -9.31 -7.11
CA ILE A 31 -16.27 -8.88 -8.15
C ILE A 31 -17.71 -8.87 -7.60
N THR A 32 -18.06 -9.83 -6.73
CA THR A 32 -19.38 -9.85 -6.08
C THR A 32 -19.59 -8.61 -5.22
N GLY A 33 -18.62 -8.24 -4.38
CA GLY A 33 -18.70 -7.02 -3.58
C GLY A 33 -18.83 -5.76 -4.45
N ALA A 34 -18.13 -5.71 -5.58
CA ALA A 34 -18.28 -4.62 -6.54
C ALA A 34 -19.68 -4.56 -7.18
N ILE A 35 -20.24 -5.72 -7.55
CA ILE A 35 -21.62 -5.83 -8.06
C ILE A 35 -22.62 -5.31 -7.02
N ASP A 36 -22.50 -5.76 -5.78
CA ASP A 36 -23.41 -5.39 -4.69
C ASP A 36 -23.34 -3.89 -4.41
N ASP A 37 -22.14 -3.30 -4.44
CA ASP A 37 -21.94 -1.87 -4.23
C ASP A 37 -22.58 -1.01 -5.34
N VAL A 38 -22.36 -1.37 -6.61
CA VAL A 38 -22.99 -0.67 -7.75
C VAL A 38 -24.50 -0.85 -7.69
N HIS A 39 -24.99 -2.05 -7.39
CA HIS A 39 -26.43 -2.32 -7.27
C HIS A 39 -27.09 -1.44 -6.21
N ARG A 40 -26.45 -1.28 -5.04
CA ARG A 40 -26.90 -0.35 -3.99
C ARG A 40 -26.94 1.09 -4.52
N ALA A 41 -25.86 1.58 -5.13
CA ALA A 41 -25.83 2.95 -5.65
C ALA A 41 -26.87 3.21 -6.77
N VAL A 42 -27.16 2.19 -7.60
CA VAL A 42 -28.22 2.23 -8.62
C VAL A 42 -29.61 2.31 -7.99
N SER A 43 -29.82 1.67 -6.83
CA SER A 43 -31.10 1.74 -6.11
C SER A 43 -31.34 3.10 -5.44
N GLU A 44 -30.27 3.80 -5.08
CA GLU A 44 -30.30 5.10 -4.39
C GLU A 44 -30.49 6.28 -5.37
N THR A 45 -30.20 6.11 -6.65
CA THR A 45 -30.30 7.20 -7.64
C THR A 45 -31.70 7.38 -8.21
N THR A 46 -32.12 8.64 -8.33
CA THR A 46 -33.36 9.06 -8.99
C THR A 46 -33.19 9.42 -10.47
N ASP A 47 -31.95 9.53 -10.96
CA ASP A 47 -31.64 9.81 -12.36
C ASP A 47 -31.75 8.50 -13.18
N GLU A 48 -32.72 8.46 -14.10
CA GLU A 48 -32.98 7.28 -14.93
C GLU A 48 -31.84 6.94 -15.88
N THR A 49 -31.08 7.93 -16.36
CA THR A 49 -29.91 7.71 -17.23
C THR A 49 -28.79 7.08 -16.42
N LYS A 50 -28.49 7.65 -15.25
CA LYS A 50 -27.49 7.09 -14.33
C LYS A 50 -27.88 5.68 -13.89
N ARG A 51 -29.16 5.45 -13.59
CA ARG A 51 -29.69 4.13 -13.25
C ARG A 51 -29.50 3.11 -14.37
N ALA A 52 -29.81 3.48 -15.62
CA ALA A 52 -29.65 2.60 -16.78
C ALA A 52 -28.18 2.25 -17.03
N GLU A 53 -27.27 3.24 -17.00
CA GLU A 53 -25.83 3.00 -17.13
C GLU A 53 -25.28 2.11 -15.99
N GLY A 54 -25.73 2.33 -14.76
CA GLY A 54 -25.30 1.52 -13.62
C GLY A 54 -25.79 0.07 -13.69
N LYS A 55 -27.01 -0.18 -14.19
CA LYS A 55 -27.48 -1.54 -14.49
C LYS A 55 -26.60 -2.22 -15.54
N LYS A 56 -26.15 -1.48 -16.56
CA LYS A 56 -25.23 -2.00 -17.58
C LYS A 56 -23.88 -2.39 -16.97
N ILE A 57 -23.34 -1.58 -16.06
CA ILE A 57 -22.11 -1.91 -15.32
C ILE A 57 -22.30 -3.20 -14.51
N VAL A 58 -23.43 -3.36 -13.80
CA VAL A 58 -23.74 -4.61 -13.07
C VAL A 58 -23.73 -5.83 -13.99
N GLU A 59 -24.33 -5.73 -15.18
CA GLU A 59 -24.28 -6.81 -16.19
C GLU A 59 -22.85 -7.14 -16.64
N ASP A 60 -22.04 -6.12 -16.90
CA ASP A 60 -20.66 -6.30 -17.36
C ASP A 60 -19.77 -6.93 -16.29
N LEU A 61 -19.95 -6.54 -15.01
CA LEU A 61 -19.25 -7.16 -13.88
C LEU A 61 -19.72 -8.60 -13.63
N ALA A 62 -21.02 -8.88 -13.78
CA ALA A 62 -21.55 -10.24 -13.69
C ALA A 62 -20.98 -11.14 -14.81
N LYS A 63 -20.83 -10.59 -16.02
CA LYS A 63 -20.17 -11.28 -17.14
C LYS A 63 -18.69 -11.55 -16.84
N LEU A 64 -17.95 -10.56 -16.32
CA LEU A 64 -16.56 -10.73 -15.90
C LEU A 64 -16.41 -11.84 -14.85
N LYS A 65 -17.30 -11.86 -13.84
CA LYS A 65 -17.34 -12.92 -12.82
C LYS A 65 -17.59 -14.29 -13.45
N TYR A 66 -18.56 -14.39 -14.36
CA TYR A 66 -18.85 -15.64 -15.06
C TYR A 66 -17.63 -16.13 -15.87
N GLU A 67 -16.98 -15.24 -16.62
CA GLU A 67 -15.78 -15.56 -17.40
C GLU A 67 -14.65 -16.10 -16.52
N LEU A 68 -14.40 -15.43 -15.40
CA LEU A 68 -13.42 -15.85 -14.40
C LEU A 68 -13.74 -17.24 -13.83
N GLN A 69 -14.95 -17.44 -13.32
CA GLN A 69 -15.33 -18.70 -12.65
C GLN A 69 -15.35 -19.91 -13.59
N HIS A 70 -15.48 -19.69 -14.89
CA HIS A 70 -15.52 -20.75 -15.90
C HIS A 70 -14.23 -20.86 -16.72
N ASP A 71 -13.13 -20.30 -16.21
CA ASP A 71 -11.80 -20.33 -16.85
C ASP A 71 -11.84 -19.96 -18.34
N ARG A 72 -12.60 -18.91 -18.66
CA ARG A 72 -12.70 -18.43 -20.04
C ARG A 72 -11.37 -17.79 -20.47
N LYS A 73 -11.20 -17.68 -21.78
CA LYS A 73 -10.05 -16.97 -22.37
C LYS A 73 -10.12 -15.49 -22.05
N LEU A 74 -8.98 -14.89 -21.70
CA LEU A 74 -8.87 -13.45 -21.58
C LEU A 74 -9.05 -12.82 -22.97
N THR A 75 -9.71 -11.67 -23.03
CA THR A 75 -9.97 -10.95 -24.29
C THR A 75 -9.29 -9.58 -24.27
N PRO A 76 -9.04 -8.94 -25.41
CA PRO A 76 -8.55 -7.57 -25.41
C PRO A 76 -9.45 -6.65 -24.56
N LEU A 77 -8.83 -5.74 -23.80
CA LEU A 77 -9.53 -4.65 -23.14
C LEU A 77 -10.16 -3.74 -24.20
N LEU A 78 -11.36 -3.23 -23.89
CA LEU A 78 -12.00 -2.20 -24.69
C LEU A 78 -11.22 -0.89 -24.54
N ASP A 79 -11.14 -0.13 -25.63
CA ASP A 79 -10.52 1.19 -25.63
C ASP A 79 -11.42 2.20 -24.90
N ASP A 80 -10.93 2.72 -23.78
CA ASP A 80 -11.57 3.77 -23.00
C ASP A 80 -10.84 5.13 -23.09
N GLY A 81 -9.87 5.23 -24.02
CA GLY A 81 -9.07 6.42 -24.28
C GLY A 81 -7.83 6.58 -23.40
N ASN A 82 -7.58 5.69 -22.44
CA ASN A 82 -6.33 5.70 -21.65
C ASN A 82 -5.19 4.98 -22.37
N SER A 83 -3.97 5.49 -22.24
CA SER A 83 -2.79 5.00 -22.97
C SER A 83 -2.34 3.59 -22.57
N ASP A 84 -2.75 3.11 -21.40
CA ASP A 84 -2.34 1.82 -20.85
C ASP A 84 -3.03 0.62 -21.54
N ILE A 85 -4.21 0.84 -22.15
CA ILE A 85 -4.96 -0.19 -22.87
C ILE A 85 -4.09 -0.90 -23.92
N ALA A 86 -3.33 -0.13 -24.70
CA ALA A 86 -2.45 -0.68 -25.73
C ALA A 86 -1.36 -1.59 -25.13
N GLY A 87 -0.81 -1.23 -23.97
CA GLY A 87 0.17 -2.02 -23.24
C GLY A 87 -0.40 -3.36 -22.79
N TYR A 88 -1.59 -3.35 -22.16
CA TYR A 88 -2.29 -4.57 -21.73
C TYR A 88 -2.62 -5.50 -22.90
N ASN A 89 -3.13 -4.95 -24.01
CA ASN A 89 -3.53 -5.74 -25.18
C ASN A 89 -2.32 -6.33 -25.92
N LYS A 90 -1.21 -5.58 -26.01
CA LYS A 90 0.06 -6.10 -26.54
C LYS A 90 0.60 -7.25 -25.69
N GLU A 91 0.56 -7.13 -24.37
CA GLU A 91 1.00 -8.21 -23.48
C GLU A 91 0.07 -9.43 -23.56
N LEU A 92 -1.25 -9.24 -23.66
CA LEU A 92 -2.20 -10.34 -23.88
C LEU A 92 -1.87 -11.12 -25.16
N GLU A 93 -1.61 -10.40 -26.25
CA GLU A 93 -1.24 -11.00 -27.54
C GLU A 93 0.06 -11.81 -27.42
N GLN A 94 1.06 -11.28 -26.71
CA GLN A 94 2.32 -11.98 -26.47
C GLN A 94 2.16 -13.24 -25.59
N LEU A 95 1.17 -13.24 -24.69
CA LEU A 95 0.78 -14.42 -23.90
C LEU A 95 -0.05 -15.43 -24.72
N GLY A 96 -0.47 -15.06 -25.93
CA GLY A 96 -1.23 -15.90 -26.85
C GLY A 96 -2.72 -15.97 -26.49
N THR A 97 -3.17 -17.12 -26.01
CA THR A 97 -4.59 -17.33 -25.63
C THR A 97 -4.71 -17.85 -24.20
N PRO A 98 -4.25 -17.07 -23.19
CA PRO A 98 -4.34 -17.48 -21.80
C PRO A 98 -5.80 -17.57 -21.34
N SER A 99 -6.04 -18.38 -20.31
CA SER A 99 -7.32 -18.43 -19.58
C SER A 99 -7.09 -17.98 -18.14
N TRP A 100 -8.16 -17.65 -17.41
CA TRP A 100 -8.07 -17.09 -16.05
C TRP A 100 -7.28 -17.97 -15.07
N PHE A 101 -7.29 -19.29 -15.23
CA PHE A 101 -6.53 -20.26 -14.42
C PHE A 101 -5.28 -20.79 -15.13
N ASN A 102 -4.81 -20.11 -16.18
CA ASN A 102 -3.53 -20.38 -16.83
C ASN A 102 -2.93 -19.09 -17.45
N VAL A 103 -2.41 -18.24 -16.58
CA VAL A 103 -1.85 -16.92 -16.91
C VAL A 103 -0.92 -16.45 -15.77
N PRO A 104 0.14 -15.66 -16.04
CA PRO A 104 0.92 -15.04 -14.98
C PRO A 104 0.04 -14.26 -14.00
N TRP A 105 0.25 -14.48 -12.71
CA TRP A 105 -0.64 -13.98 -11.67
C TRP A 105 -0.70 -12.46 -11.62
N LEU A 106 0.45 -11.79 -11.59
CA LEU A 106 0.53 -10.32 -11.60
C LEU A 106 -0.27 -9.71 -12.75
N TYR A 107 -0.04 -10.18 -13.99
CA TYR A 107 -0.75 -9.68 -15.15
C TYR A 107 -2.26 -9.87 -15.02
N ALA A 108 -2.71 -11.07 -14.65
CA ALA A 108 -4.13 -11.41 -14.57
C ALA A 108 -4.87 -10.62 -13.50
N GLU A 109 -4.24 -10.38 -12.35
CA GLU A 109 -4.83 -9.60 -11.27
C GLU A 109 -4.90 -8.12 -11.63
N CYS A 110 -3.85 -7.55 -12.23
CA CYS A 110 -3.90 -6.17 -12.76
C CYS A 110 -4.95 -6.04 -13.87
N TYR A 111 -5.03 -7.01 -14.78
CA TYR A 111 -6.01 -7.05 -15.85
C TYR A 111 -7.45 -7.13 -15.31
N LEU A 112 -7.70 -7.87 -14.23
CA LEU A 112 -9.00 -7.93 -13.55
C LEU A 112 -9.49 -6.54 -13.13
N TYR A 113 -8.66 -5.80 -12.38
CA TYR A 113 -9.02 -4.44 -11.94
C TYR A 113 -9.12 -3.48 -13.11
N ARG A 114 -8.27 -3.63 -14.13
CA ARG A 114 -8.34 -2.79 -15.32
C ARG A 114 -9.62 -3.03 -16.13
N ARG A 115 -10.06 -4.30 -16.29
CA ARG A 115 -11.36 -4.67 -16.88
C ARG A 115 -12.51 -4.05 -16.10
N LEU A 116 -12.48 -4.16 -14.77
CA LEU A 116 -13.49 -3.56 -13.90
C LEU A 116 -13.53 -2.04 -14.09
N ALA A 117 -12.39 -1.35 -14.02
CA ALA A 117 -12.31 0.10 -14.22
C ALA A 117 -12.74 0.55 -15.63
N THR A 118 -12.55 -0.29 -16.65
CA THR A 118 -13.02 -0.01 -18.02
C THR A 118 -14.54 0.11 -18.07
N SER A 119 -15.28 -0.73 -17.34
CA SER A 119 -16.76 -0.66 -17.28
C SER A 119 -17.27 0.68 -16.75
N PHE A 120 -16.54 1.31 -15.82
CA PHE A 120 -16.85 2.65 -15.33
C PHE A 120 -16.36 3.74 -16.29
N SER A 121 -15.16 3.58 -16.85
CA SER A 121 -14.52 4.58 -17.71
C SER A 121 -15.27 4.84 -19.02
N LEU A 122 -15.97 3.81 -19.53
CA LEU A 122 -16.84 3.87 -20.71
C LEU A 122 -18.22 4.47 -20.43
N SER A 123 -18.62 4.63 -19.16
CA SER A 123 -19.87 5.27 -18.77
C SER A 123 -19.71 6.79 -18.69
N ASN A 124 -20.79 7.53 -18.92
CA ASN A 124 -20.80 8.98 -18.76
C ASN A 124 -21.07 9.39 -17.30
N GLN A 125 -22.01 8.71 -16.63
CA GLN A 125 -22.49 9.07 -15.28
C GLN A 125 -21.71 8.41 -14.14
N TRP A 126 -20.90 7.38 -14.44
CA TRP A 126 -20.18 6.58 -13.46
C TRP A 126 -18.66 6.65 -13.59
N LYS A 127 -18.14 7.50 -14.48
CA LYS A 127 -16.69 7.58 -14.79
C LYS A 127 -15.79 7.80 -13.57
N SER A 128 -16.24 8.61 -12.62
CA SER A 128 -15.52 8.93 -11.37
C SER A 128 -15.97 8.09 -10.18
N TYR A 129 -16.85 7.10 -10.40
CA TYR A 129 -17.37 6.29 -9.32
C TYR A 129 -16.31 5.29 -8.84
N ASP A 130 -15.93 5.41 -7.58
CA ASP A 130 -15.09 4.43 -6.91
C ASP A 130 -15.96 3.41 -6.17
N VAL A 131 -16.03 2.21 -6.74
CA VAL A 131 -16.81 1.08 -6.21
C VAL A 131 -16.27 0.55 -4.88
N PHE A 132 -15.06 0.93 -4.48
CA PHE A 132 -14.45 0.50 -3.22
C PHE A 132 -14.45 1.59 -2.13
N ALA A 133 -14.89 2.81 -2.43
CA ALA A 133 -14.85 3.94 -1.50
C ALA A 133 -15.58 3.66 -0.19
N ARG A 134 -16.77 3.03 -0.24
CA ARG A 134 -17.54 2.70 0.98
C ARG A 134 -16.78 1.73 1.89
N GLN A 135 -16.14 0.72 1.31
CA GLN A 135 -15.33 -0.24 2.08
C GLN A 135 -14.10 0.43 2.70
N LYS A 136 -13.40 1.28 1.94
CA LYS A 136 -12.23 2.04 2.42
C LYS A 136 -12.59 2.94 3.60
N ILE A 137 -13.68 3.69 3.49
CA ILE A 137 -14.16 4.59 4.55
C ILE A 137 -14.62 3.81 5.79
N SER A 138 -15.39 2.74 5.61
CA SER A 138 -15.84 1.89 6.74
C SER A 138 -14.65 1.29 7.49
N THR A 139 -13.66 0.79 6.76
CA THR A 139 -12.43 0.24 7.36
C THR A 139 -11.68 1.30 8.15
N PHE A 140 -11.51 2.51 7.61
CA PHE A 140 -10.87 3.60 8.35
C PHE A 140 -11.63 3.98 9.63
N ARG A 141 -12.95 4.09 9.53
CA ARG A 141 -13.83 4.37 10.68
C ARG A 141 -13.67 3.32 11.78
N SER A 142 -13.52 2.04 11.42
CA SER A 142 -13.33 0.96 12.38
C SER A 142 -12.00 1.04 13.15
N SER A 143 -11.00 1.76 12.60
CA SER A 143 -9.70 2.00 13.24
C SER A 143 -9.71 3.17 14.24
N ARG A 144 -10.89 3.66 14.64
CA ARG A 144 -11.07 4.81 15.55
C ARG A 144 -10.10 4.84 16.74
N PRO A 145 -9.94 3.77 17.57
CA PRO A 145 -9.08 3.85 18.74
C PRO A 145 -7.61 4.09 18.39
N ALA A 146 -7.11 3.42 17.33
CA ALA A 146 -5.74 3.56 16.86
C ALA A 146 -5.47 4.95 16.26
N VAL A 147 -6.44 5.48 15.49
CA VAL A 147 -6.37 6.84 14.91
C VAL A 147 -6.26 7.89 16.01
N ILE A 148 -7.09 7.78 17.06
CA ILE A 148 -7.11 8.75 18.16
C ILE A 148 -5.81 8.70 18.97
N GLU A 149 -5.34 7.50 19.33
CA GLU A 149 -4.07 7.35 20.07
C GLU A 149 -2.91 7.97 19.28
N LEU A 150 -2.79 7.61 18.00
CA LEU A 150 -1.72 8.14 17.15
C LEU A 150 -1.79 9.65 16.95
N ALA A 151 -2.99 10.24 16.89
CA ALA A 151 -3.14 11.68 16.76
C ALA A 151 -2.53 12.42 17.95
N GLY A 152 -2.86 11.99 19.18
CA GLY A 152 -2.28 12.60 20.38
C GLY A 152 -0.78 12.42 20.46
N ARG A 153 -0.26 11.24 20.10
CA ARG A 153 1.18 10.97 20.11
C ARG A 153 1.94 11.79 19.07
N TYR A 154 1.40 11.91 17.87
CA TYR A 154 2.02 12.73 16.84
C TYR A 154 2.04 14.21 17.25
N HIS A 155 0.94 14.73 17.79
CA HIS A 155 0.90 16.11 18.27
C HIS A 155 1.97 16.37 19.35
N GLU A 156 2.11 15.45 20.32
CA GLU A 156 3.16 15.52 21.32
C GLU A 156 4.57 15.50 20.70
N LEU A 157 4.82 14.56 19.78
CA LEU A 157 6.11 14.42 19.09
C LEU A 157 6.50 15.69 18.32
N ILE A 158 5.60 16.22 17.49
CA ILE A 158 5.87 17.43 16.70
C ILE A 158 6.10 18.63 17.62
N SER A 159 5.34 18.74 18.71
CA SER A 159 5.50 19.80 19.72
C SER A 159 6.85 19.72 20.46
N GLN A 160 7.42 18.52 20.61
CA GLN A 160 8.73 18.31 21.22
C GLN A 160 9.87 18.61 20.25
N LEU A 161 9.76 18.19 18.98
CA LEU A 161 10.77 18.41 17.94
C LEU A 161 11.04 19.91 17.69
N GLY A 162 10.05 20.78 17.92
CA GLY A 162 10.21 22.24 17.82
C GLY A 162 10.97 22.91 18.98
N LYS A 163 11.28 22.19 20.06
CA LYS A 163 11.94 22.74 21.26
C LYS A 163 13.45 22.47 21.24
N LYS A 164 14.24 23.37 21.83
CA LYS A 164 15.68 23.14 22.04
C LYS A 164 15.88 21.95 22.98
N SER A 165 16.58 20.92 22.52
CA SER A 165 16.96 19.77 23.32
C SER A 165 18.14 20.11 24.25
N GLU A 166 18.07 19.67 25.50
CA GLU A 166 19.21 19.68 26.44
C GLU A 166 20.11 18.42 26.28
N LYS A 167 19.72 17.48 25.41
CA LYS A 167 20.45 16.22 25.16
C LYS A 167 21.63 16.44 24.22
N THR A 168 22.61 15.53 24.28
CA THR A 168 23.76 15.53 23.36
C THR A 168 23.33 15.13 21.94
N ASP A 169 24.10 15.54 20.93
CA ASP A 169 23.83 15.19 19.52
C ASP A 169 23.73 13.68 19.31
N GLN A 170 24.53 12.89 20.03
CA GLN A 170 24.52 11.44 19.93
C GLN A 170 23.21 10.82 20.47
N GLU A 171 22.70 11.34 21.58
CA GLU A 171 21.42 10.88 22.15
C GLU A 171 20.23 11.25 21.27
N VAL A 172 20.29 12.42 20.64
CA VAL A 172 19.27 12.86 19.68
C VAL A 172 19.29 11.97 18.43
N ASP A 173 20.48 11.67 17.90
CA ASP A 173 20.65 10.78 16.74
C ASP A 173 20.11 9.37 17.00
N GLU A 174 20.44 8.76 18.14
CA GLU A 174 19.98 7.41 18.48
C GLU A 174 18.44 7.37 18.64
N ALA A 175 17.86 8.36 19.31
CA ALA A 175 16.42 8.38 19.50
C ALA A 175 15.65 8.74 18.21
N GLU A 176 16.20 9.59 17.33
CA GLU A 176 15.66 9.83 15.99
C GLU A 176 15.68 8.54 15.15
N LYS A 177 16.75 7.73 15.24
CA LYS A 177 16.83 6.43 14.57
C LYS A 177 15.77 5.45 15.08
N ILE A 178 15.55 5.40 16.40
CA ILE A 178 14.52 4.54 16.98
C ILE A 178 13.11 4.99 16.56
N LEU A 179 12.83 6.30 16.61
CA LEU A 179 11.56 6.86 16.10
C LEU A 179 11.33 6.50 14.64
N PHE A 180 12.35 6.61 13.79
CA PHE A 180 12.25 6.22 12.39
C PHE A 180 11.88 4.74 12.23
N MET A 181 12.53 3.86 13.00
CA MET A 181 12.23 2.43 12.97
C MET A 181 10.79 2.14 13.40
N GLU A 182 10.34 2.72 14.52
CA GLU A 182 8.98 2.53 15.02
C GLU A 182 7.92 3.06 14.04
N MET A 183 8.11 4.26 13.48
CA MET A 183 7.20 4.82 12.47
C MET A 183 7.12 3.93 11.23
N CYS A 184 8.26 3.39 10.76
CA CYS A 184 8.27 2.47 9.62
C CYS A 184 7.60 1.14 9.95
N GLU A 185 7.74 0.61 11.17
CA GLU A 185 7.06 -0.61 11.62
C GLU A 185 5.53 -0.41 11.71
N ILE A 186 5.07 0.74 12.20
CA ILE A 186 3.64 1.09 12.17
C ILE A 186 3.14 1.15 10.72
N CYS A 187 3.91 1.75 9.81
CA CYS A 187 3.58 1.76 8.39
C CYS A 187 3.62 0.36 7.74
N LEU A 188 4.51 -0.51 8.18
CA LEU A 188 4.69 -1.89 7.69
C LEU A 188 3.47 -2.75 7.99
N TRP A 189 2.97 -2.67 9.23
CA TRP A 189 1.85 -3.47 9.72
C TRP A 189 0.49 -2.84 9.41
N GLY A 190 0.41 -1.50 9.32
CA GLY A 190 -0.83 -0.77 9.03
C GLY A 190 -1.94 -1.19 9.99
N ASN A 191 -3.06 -1.66 9.46
CA ASN A 191 -4.20 -2.09 10.28
C ASN A 191 -3.92 -3.34 11.14
N ALA A 192 -2.83 -4.06 10.87
CA ALA A 192 -2.38 -5.20 11.68
C ALA A 192 -1.45 -4.78 12.83
N THR A 193 -1.20 -3.47 13.01
CA THR A 193 -0.36 -2.96 14.10
C THR A 193 -1.01 -3.23 15.45
N ASP A 194 -0.24 -3.83 16.36
CA ASP A 194 -0.65 -4.00 17.75
C ASP A 194 -0.76 -2.62 18.43
N LEU A 195 -1.89 -2.33 19.08
CA LEU A 195 -2.12 -1.06 19.78
C LEU A 195 -1.01 -0.74 20.79
N SER A 196 -0.37 -1.74 21.38
CA SER A 196 0.77 -1.55 22.28
C SER A 196 1.98 -0.88 21.61
N LEU A 197 2.18 -1.08 20.31
CA LEU A 197 3.23 -0.41 19.52
C LEU A 197 2.92 1.06 19.26
N LEU A 198 1.65 1.45 19.30
CA LEU A 198 1.23 2.84 19.06
C LEU A 198 1.55 3.76 20.26
N THR A 199 1.84 3.18 21.43
CA THR A 199 2.10 3.92 22.67
C THR A 199 3.50 4.52 22.76
N SER A 200 4.37 4.23 21.79
CA SER A 200 5.81 4.45 21.88
C SER A 200 6.34 5.67 21.13
N LEU A 201 5.50 6.52 20.55
CA LEU A 201 5.93 7.52 19.56
C LEU A 201 6.54 8.83 20.11
N THR A 202 7.06 8.84 21.34
CA THR A 202 7.71 10.01 21.93
C THR A 202 9.15 9.71 22.35
N TYR A 203 10.00 10.74 22.41
CA TYR A 203 11.39 10.58 22.85
C TYR A 203 11.50 10.03 24.28
N GLU A 204 10.57 10.38 25.16
CA GLU A 204 10.54 9.90 26.55
C GLU A 204 10.05 8.46 26.65
N ASP A 205 9.04 8.08 25.85
CA ASP A 205 8.51 6.72 25.83
C ASP A 205 9.53 5.74 25.24
N ILE A 206 10.23 6.14 24.17
CA ILE A 206 11.27 5.31 23.54
C ILE A 206 12.41 4.96 24.49
N GLN A 207 12.85 5.93 25.32
CA GLN A 207 13.88 5.66 26.31
C GLN A 207 13.41 4.64 27.37
N LYS A 208 12.11 4.59 27.68
CA LYS A 208 11.51 3.58 28.57
C LYS A 208 11.26 2.25 27.84
N LEU A 209 11.10 2.30 26.52
CA LEU A 209 10.81 1.15 25.66
C LEU A 209 12.04 0.35 25.23
N GLN A 210 13.26 0.85 25.47
CA GLN A 210 14.48 0.07 25.28
C GLN A 210 14.40 -1.24 26.08
N GLY A 211 14.01 -2.32 25.39
CA GLY A 211 13.86 -3.67 25.96
C GLY A 211 12.44 -4.18 26.18
N SER A 212 11.39 -3.43 25.80
CA SER A 212 9.99 -3.84 26.01
C SER A 212 9.62 -5.13 25.27
N GLU A 213 8.73 -5.93 25.85
CA GLU A 213 8.27 -7.19 25.26
C GLU A 213 7.43 -6.98 24.00
N ALA A 214 6.68 -5.88 23.92
CA ALA A 214 5.85 -5.54 22.76
C ALA A 214 6.68 -5.31 21.49
N ARG A 215 7.77 -4.52 21.59
CA ARG A 215 8.69 -4.30 20.47
C ARG A 215 9.35 -5.60 20.01
N LYS A 216 9.87 -6.39 20.96
CA LYS A 216 10.44 -7.72 20.66
C LYS A 216 9.42 -8.67 20.05
N ALA A 217 8.12 -8.53 20.33
CA ALA A 217 7.09 -9.35 19.75
C ALA A 217 6.76 -8.97 18.30
N SER A 218 6.72 -7.66 17.99
CA SER A 218 6.62 -7.14 16.62
C SER A 218 7.81 -7.56 15.76
N GLU A 219 9.03 -7.30 16.25
CA GLU A 219 10.28 -7.59 15.56
C GLU A 219 10.43 -9.08 15.23
N LYS A 220 9.89 -9.99 16.06
CA LYS A 220 9.94 -11.45 15.81
C LYS A 220 9.28 -11.85 14.48
N ASN A 221 8.28 -11.11 14.03
CA ASN A 221 7.58 -11.41 12.78
C ASN A 221 8.18 -10.69 11.57
N ILE A 222 9.18 -9.84 11.77
CA ILE A 222 9.94 -9.17 10.71
C ILE A 222 11.18 -10.01 10.39
N ILE A 223 11.14 -10.75 9.29
CA ILE A 223 12.15 -11.77 8.95
C ILE A 223 13.43 -11.14 8.39
N ILE A 224 13.28 -10.04 7.66
CA ILE A 224 14.37 -9.23 7.10
C ILE A 224 14.12 -7.80 7.56
N ASN A 225 15.11 -7.13 8.14
CA ASN A 225 14.96 -5.75 8.61
C ASN A 225 16.15 -4.87 8.24
N ASP A 226 16.03 -4.17 7.11
CA ASP A 226 17.05 -3.24 6.61
C ASP A 226 16.73 -1.76 6.95
N LEU A 227 15.84 -1.48 7.91
CA LEU A 227 15.46 -0.09 8.27
C LEU A 227 16.66 0.75 8.69
N GLY A 228 17.63 0.15 9.39
CA GLY A 228 18.85 0.83 9.80
C GLY A 228 19.64 1.40 8.61
N ALA A 229 19.74 0.64 7.52
CA ALA A 229 20.45 1.07 6.32
C ALA A 229 19.71 2.22 5.59
N ALA A 230 18.39 2.15 5.53
CA ALA A 230 17.57 3.22 4.95
C ALA A 230 17.66 4.53 5.76
N TYR A 231 17.63 4.44 7.10
CA TYR A 231 17.84 5.59 7.98
C TYR A 231 19.20 6.25 7.75
N ASP A 232 20.26 5.45 7.64
CA ASP A 232 21.62 5.96 7.47
C ASP A 232 21.77 6.78 6.18
N VAL A 233 21.02 6.46 5.11
CA VAL A 233 20.95 7.27 3.87
C VAL A 233 20.34 8.65 4.13
N LEU A 234 19.16 8.71 4.76
CA LEU A 234 18.49 9.98 5.07
C LEU A 234 19.35 10.82 6.02
N LYS A 235 19.96 10.17 7.02
CA LYS A 235 20.82 10.85 8.00
C LYS A 235 22.08 11.41 7.35
N LYS A 236 22.69 10.68 6.42
CA LYS A 236 23.84 11.15 5.64
C LYS A 236 23.46 12.39 4.83
N ALA A 237 22.35 12.37 4.10
CA ALA A 237 21.85 13.51 3.34
C ALA A 237 21.61 14.75 4.22
N LYS A 238 21.06 14.55 5.42
CA LYS A 238 20.87 15.60 6.44
C LYS A 238 22.21 16.17 6.92
N LYS A 239 23.18 15.31 7.27
CA LYS A 239 24.53 15.71 7.75
C LYS A 239 25.35 16.43 6.68
N GLU A 240 25.22 16.04 5.42
CA GLU A 240 25.86 16.70 4.28
C GLU A 240 25.24 18.09 3.97
N GLY A 241 24.15 18.45 4.63
CA GLY A 241 23.49 19.75 4.43
C GLY A 241 22.86 19.88 3.04
N LYS A 242 22.47 18.76 2.41
CA LYS A 242 21.74 18.79 1.14
C LYS A 242 20.49 19.67 1.29
N LYS A 243 20.34 20.62 0.37
CA LYS A 243 19.26 21.62 0.41
C LYS A 243 17.89 20.99 0.19
N GLU A 244 17.84 20.01 -0.70
CA GLU A 244 16.65 19.24 -1.01
C GLU A 244 16.92 17.79 -0.63
N ARG A 245 16.00 17.22 0.15
CA ARG A 245 16.03 15.83 0.62
C ARG A 245 14.65 15.26 0.40
N ARG A 246 14.37 14.89 -0.84
CA ARG A 246 13.08 14.36 -1.27
C ARG A 246 12.95 12.90 -0.82
N VAL A 247 11.79 12.54 -0.27
CA VAL A 247 11.41 11.14 -0.03
C VAL A 247 10.10 10.85 -0.75
N ASP A 248 10.05 9.73 -1.45
CA ASP A 248 8.86 9.31 -2.18
C ASP A 248 8.24 8.10 -1.49
N ILE A 249 6.91 8.06 -1.43
CA ILE A 249 6.14 6.93 -0.90
C ILE A 249 5.20 6.44 -1.98
N VAL A 250 5.49 5.25 -2.53
CA VAL A 250 4.60 4.52 -3.42
C VAL A 250 3.58 3.77 -2.57
N LEU A 251 2.38 4.33 -2.53
CA LEU A 251 1.33 3.96 -1.58
C LEU A 251 0.74 2.58 -1.90
N ASP A 252 0.24 1.92 -0.85
CA ASP A 252 -0.60 0.72 -0.91
C ASP A 252 -2.04 1.12 -0.56
N ASN A 253 -2.52 0.82 0.65
CA ASN A 253 -3.94 0.96 1.01
C ASN A 253 -4.32 2.33 1.57
N ALA A 254 -5.57 2.73 1.30
CA ALA A 254 -6.27 3.83 1.94
C ALA A 254 -6.68 3.50 3.38
N GLY A 255 -7.34 4.47 4.02
CA GLY A 255 -7.78 4.34 5.40
C GLY A 255 -6.61 4.43 6.38
N PHE A 256 -6.51 3.48 7.32
CA PHE A 256 -5.54 3.60 8.40
C PHE A 256 -4.09 3.42 7.93
N GLU A 257 -3.84 2.67 6.84
CA GLU A 257 -2.49 2.60 6.26
C GLU A 257 -2.04 3.95 5.67
N LEU A 258 -2.86 4.59 4.83
CA LEU A 258 -2.59 5.95 4.36
C LEU A 258 -2.42 6.94 5.53
N TYR A 259 -3.24 6.82 6.57
CA TYR A 259 -3.12 7.66 7.76
C TYR A 259 -1.74 7.53 8.43
N VAL A 260 -1.24 6.31 8.63
CA VAL A 260 0.10 6.13 9.23
C VAL A 260 1.24 6.51 8.28
N ASP A 261 1.05 6.39 6.97
CA ASP A 261 2.01 6.91 5.99
C ASP A 261 2.14 8.44 6.08
N LEU A 262 1.05 9.16 6.39
CA LEU A 262 1.07 10.61 6.65
C LEU A 262 1.70 10.98 7.98
N ILE A 263 1.53 10.15 9.01
CA ILE A 263 2.24 10.29 10.30
C ILE A 263 3.76 10.17 10.06
N LEU A 264 4.20 9.17 9.30
CA LEU A 264 5.61 9.02 8.90
C LEU A 264 6.09 10.23 8.09
N ALA A 265 5.33 10.66 7.08
CA ALA A 265 5.68 11.82 6.26
C ALA A 265 5.87 13.10 7.11
N GLY A 266 4.94 13.37 8.01
CA GLY A 266 5.01 14.49 8.94
C GLY A 266 6.20 14.43 9.89
N PHE A 267 6.52 13.23 10.40
CA PHE A 267 7.74 12.99 11.19
C PHE A 267 9.02 13.26 10.39
N LEU A 268 9.13 12.71 9.17
CA LEU A 268 10.32 12.89 8.33
C LEU A 268 10.59 14.37 8.02
N LEU A 269 9.53 15.14 7.78
CA LEU A 269 9.60 16.59 7.55
C LEU A 269 9.99 17.34 8.82
N SER A 270 9.33 17.05 9.94
CA SER A 270 9.55 17.74 11.22
C SER A 270 10.90 17.42 11.85
N ALA A 271 11.41 16.20 11.66
CA ALA A 271 12.76 15.81 12.03
C ALA A 271 13.81 16.38 11.06
N GLY A 272 13.41 16.94 9.92
CA GLY A 272 14.33 17.43 8.88
C GLY A 272 15.12 16.33 8.17
N LEU A 273 14.70 15.07 8.30
CA LEU A 273 15.22 13.93 7.53
C LEU A 273 14.83 14.05 6.04
N ALA A 274 13.65 14.63 5.79
CA ALA A 274 13.20 15.07 4.47
C ALA A 274 12.93 16.58 4.47
N THR A 275 12.97 17.18 3.29
CA THR A 275 12.45 18.55 3.06
C THR A 275 11.13 18.54 2.30
N ASN A 276 10.91 17.49 1.51
CA ASN A 276 9.72 17.30 0.69
C ASN A 276 9.37 15.81 0.65
N ILE A 277 8.08 15.50 0.71
CA ILE A 277 7.50 14.18 0.58
C ILE A 277 6.60 14.16 -0.65
N ILE A 278 6.76 13.15 -1.50
CA ILE A 278 5.86 12.90 -2.63
C ILE A 278 5.19 11.55 -2.45
N LEU A 279 3.87 11.60 -2.38
CA LEU A 279 3.00 10.44 -2.29
C LEU A 279 2.55 10.06 -3.70
N HIS A 280 2.71 8.78 -4.04
CA HIS A 280 2.30 8.22 -5.33
C HIS A 280 1.07 7.32 -5.17
N PRO A 281 -0.16 7.88 -5.31
CA PRO A 281 -1.38 7.09 -5.37
C PRO A 281 -1.56 6.43 -6.75
N LYS A 282 -2.48 5.47 -6.82
CA LYS A 282 -2.98 4.88 -8.06
C LYS A 282 -3.90 5.86 -8.79
N SER A 283 -4.04 5.69 -10.11
CA SER A 283 -4.85 6.59 -10.96
C SER A 283 -6.32 6.18 -11.09
N ILE A 284 -6.65 4.94 -10.73
CA ILE A 284 -7.99 4.34 -10.82
C ILE A 284 -8.26 3.49 -9.57
N PRO A 285 -9.53 3.18 -9.23
CA PRO A 285 -9.85 2.19 -8.20
C PRO A 285 -9.09 0.88 -8.45
N TRP A 286 -8.23 0.50 -7.52
CA TRP A 286 -7.21 -0.51 -7.73
C TRP A 286 -7.09 -1.41 -6.50
N PHE A 287 -6.98 -2.72 -6.71
CA PHE A 287 -6.73 -3.70 -5.64
C PHE A 287 -7.61 -3.55 -4.39
N VAL A 288 -8.88 -3.17 -4.60
CA VAL A 288 -9.89 -2.84 -3.59
C VAL A 288 -9.53 -1.59 -2.79
N SER A 289 -8.48 -1.67 -1.98
CA SER A 289 -8.16 -0.65 -0.99
C SER A 289 -7.05 0.30 -1.40
N ASP A 290 -6.43 0.18 -2.57
CA ASP A 290 -5.32 1.05 -2.92
C ASP A 290 -5.73 2.53 -2.97
N VAL A 291 -4.82 3.39 -2.52
CA VAL A 291 -5.02 4.84 -2.49
C VAL A 291 -5.17 5.39 -3.90
N ILE A 292 -6.27 6.11 -4.13
CA ILE A 292 -6.44 7.06 -5.24
C ILE A 292 -6.49 8.49 -4.67
N PRO A 293 -6.33 9.55 -5.49
CA PRO A 293 -6.34 10.94 -4.98
C PRO A 293 -7.58 11.29 -4.14
N ALA A 294 -8.75 10.75 -4.49
CA ALA A 294 -9.99 10.99 -3.74
C ALA A 294 -9.94 10.45 -2.30
N ASP A 295 -9.18 9.39 -2.03
CA ASP A 295 -9.05 8.82 -0.68
C ASP A 295 -8.28 9.75 0.26
N PHE A 296 -7.29 10.47 -0.25
CA PHE A 296 -6.55 11.46 0.52
C PHE A 296 -7.47 12.62 0.94
N SER A 297 -8.29 13.11 0.00
CA SER A 297 -9.31 14.11 0.33
C SER A 297 -10.34 13.59 1.32
N ALA A 298 -10.79 12.33 1.18
CA ALA A 298 -11.72 11.71 2.12
C ALA A 298 -11.13 11.59 3.54
N LEU A 299 -9.85 11.22 3.65
CA LEU A 299 -9.12 11.16 4.91
C LEU A 299 -9.02 12.54 5.57
N LEU A 300 -8.58 13.56 4.84
CA LEU A 300 -8.49 14.92 5.38
C LEU A 300 -9.86 15.47 5.81
N ASN A 301 -10.92 15.19 5.06
CA ASN A 301 -12.28 15.57 5.44
C ASN A 301 -12.75 14.87 6.73
N ALA A 302 -12.37 13.60 6.92
CA ALA A 302 -12.66 12.88 8.16
C ALA A 302 -11.95 13.51 9.36
N LEU A 303 -10.74 14.02 9.19
CA LEU A 303 -9.98 14.72 10.24
C LEU A 303 -10.43 16.16 10.46
N ALA A 304 -10.93 16.85 9.41
CA ALA A 304 -11.45 18.21 9.50
C ALA A 304 -12.81 18.29 10.20
N SER A 305 -13.58 17.19 10.17
CA SER A 305 -14.90 17.11 10.81
C SER A 305 -15.05 15.78 11.58
N PRO A 306 -14.19 15.52 12.57
CA PRO A 306 -14.04 14.19 13.17
C PRO A 306 -15.28 13.81 13.98
N GLN A 307 -15.95 14.78 14.61
CA GLN A 307 -17.20 14.53 15.32
C GLN A 307 -18.29 13.99 14.38
N ALA A 308 -18.51 14.67 13.25
CA ALA A 308 -19.49 14.25 12.25
C ALA A 308 -19.10 12.93 11.61
N PHE A 309 -17.80 12.73 11.36
CA PHE A 309 -17.27 11.48 10.83
C PHE A 309 -17.58 10.32 11.77
N TYR A 310 -17.23 10.37 13.06
CA TYR A 310 -17.38 9.22 13.98
C TYR A 310 -18.74 9.10 14.69
N SER A 311 -19.51 10.19 14.82
CA SER A 311 -20.77 10.16 15.61
C SER A 311 -22.01 9.85 14.76
N ASN A 312 -21.95 10.08 13.45
CA ASN A 312 -23.05 9.69 12.57
C ASN A 312 -23.08 8.17 12.41
N PRO A 313 -24.21 7.47 12.66
CA PRO A 313 -24.28 6.02 12.49
C PRO A 313 -23.96 5.60 11.05
N SER A 314 -23.09 4.61 10.90
CA SER A 314 -22.92 3.85 9.65
C SER A 314 -24.18 3.06 9.32
N ASP A 315 -24.30 2.56 8.09
CA ASP A 315 -25.48 1.79 7.69
C ASP A 315 -25.62 0.48 8.48
N GLU A 316 -24.49 -0.15 8.85
CA GLU A 316 -24.48 -1.32 9.74
C GLU A 316 -24.96 -0.95 11.15
N GLU A 317 -24.47 0.16 11.72
CA GLU A 317 -24.90 0.63 13.05
C GLU A 317 -26.39 1.00 13.08
N LYS A 318 -26.93 1.58 12.00
CA LYS A 318 -28.38 1.83 11.87
C LYS A 318 -29.19 0.54 11.87
N ASN A 319 -28.70 -0.50 11.17
CA ASN A 319 -29.38 -1.79 11.11
C ASN A 319 -29.36 -2.52 12.46
N ASP A 320 -28.30 -2.31 13.25
CA ASP A 320 -28.11 -2.88 14.58
C ASP A 320 -28.72 -2.04 15.72
N ASP A 321 -29.38 -0.92 15.42
CA ASP A 321 -29.89 0.07 16.39
C ASP A 321 -28.81 0.56 17.38
N LYS A 322 -27.57 0.72 16.89
CA LYS A 322 -26.41 1.18 17.66
C LYS A 322 -26.15 2.66 17.41
N THR A 323 -25.98 3.41 18.49
CA THR A 323 -25.52 4.80 18.43
C THR A 323 -24.02 4.86 18.75
N PRO A 324 -23.18 5.42 17.86
CA PRO A 324 -21.75 5.57 18.14
C PRO A 324 -21.50 6.52 19.31
N GLU A 325 -20.57 6.17 20.19
CA GLU A 325 -20.12 7.07 21.26
C GLU A 325 -19.51 8.35 20.66
N PRO A 326 -19.92 9.56 21.08
CA PRO A 326 -19.28 10.80 20.65
C PRO A 326 -17.78 10.82 20.96
N LEU A 327 -17.00 11.58 20.18
CA LEU A 327 -15.64 11.96 20.59
C LEU A 327 -15.71 12.94 21.77
N SER A 328 -14.74 12.85 22.67
CA SER A 328 -14.45 13.88 23.66
C SER A 328 -13.78 15.10 23.01
N GLN A 329 -13.85 16.26 23.68
CA GLN A 329 -13.23 17.48 23.15
C GLN A 329 -11.73 17.32 22.88
N LYS A 330 -11.02 16.62 23.78
CA LYS A 330 -9.59 16.35 23.59
C LYS A 330 -9.34 15.58 22.28
N GLU A 331 -10.09 14.51 22.01
CA GLU A 331 -9.92 13.71 20.80
C GLU A 331 -10.22 14.53 19.52
N VAL A 332 -11.21 15.42 19.58
CA VAL A 332 -11.49 16.37 18.49
C VAL A 332 -10.32 17.32 18.27
N ASP A 333 -9.72 17.84 19.34
CA ASP A 333 -8.60 18.76 19.28
C ASP A 333 -7.35 18.09 18.66
N GLU A 334 -7.03 16.85 19.05
CA GLU A 334 -5.89 16.09 18.48
C GLU A 334 -6.05 15.84 16.97
N LEU A 335 -7.25 15.44 16.53
CA LEU A 335 -7.52 15.21 15.11
C LEU A 335 -7.54 16.51 14.30
N SER A 336 -8.02 17.60 14.90
CA SER A 336 -8.01 18.93 14.29
C SER A 336 -6.57 19.46 14.14
N PHE A 337 -5.69 19.20 15.12
CA PHE A 337 -4.28 19.52 15.01
C PHE A 337 -3.63 18.81 13.82
N LEU A 338 -3.86 17.50 13.66
CA LEU A 338 -3.36 16.74 12.51
C LEU A 338 -3.80 17.34 11.18
N PHE A 339 -5.10 17.62 11.06
CA PHE A 339 -5.66 18.23 9.85
C PHE A 339 -4.97 19.55 9.52
N GLN A 340 -4.81 20.44 10.50
CA GLN A 340 -4.16 21.74 10.31
C GLN A 340 -2.69 21.57 9.90
N ASN A 341 -1.93 20.76 10.64
CA ASN A 341 -0.52 20.53 10.36
C ASN A 341 -0.30 19.95 8.97
N TRP A 342 -1.03 18.90 8.57
CA TRP A 342 -0.85 18.30 7.24
C TRP A 342 -1.32 19.20 6.11
N THR A 343 -2.36 20.01 6.33
CA THR A 343 -2.81 20.98 5.34
C THR A 343 -1.79 22.09 5.14
N GLU A 344 -1.10 22.53 6.20
CA GLU A 344 0.01 23.48 6.12
C GLU A 344 1.20 22.90 5.34
N LEU A 345 1.65 21.67 5.67
CA LEU A 345 2.70 20.98 4.91
C LEU A 345 2.36 20.84 3.42
N TYR A 346 1.09 20.56 3.10
CA TYR A 346 0.61 20.50 1.73
C TYR A 346 0.61 21.88 1.05
N ALA A 347 0.11 22.91 1.73
CA ALA A 347 0.05 24.27 1.21
C ALA A 347 1.44 24.87 0.96
N GLU A 348 2.43 24.50 1.77
CA GLU A 348 3.84 24.91 1.60
C GLU A 348 4.61 24.08 0.56
N GLY A 349 3.98 23.06 -0.04
CA GLY A 349 4.60 22.19 -1.05
C GLY A 349 5.59 21.18 -0.47
N GLN A 350 5.58 20.98 0.85
CA GLN A 350 6.41 19.98 1.54
C GLN A 350 5.79 18.58 1.45
N LEU A 351 4.47 18.47 1.33
CA LEU A 351 3.75 17.22 1.13
C LEU A 351 2.93 17.29 -0.16
N MET A 352 3.23 16.44 -1.14
CA MET A 352 2.59 16.50 -2.46
C MET A 352 2.05 15.14 -2.89
N LEU A 353 0.95 15.14 -3.63
CA LEU A 353 0.41 13.95 -4.29
C LEU A 353 0.70 13.98 -5.79
N ARG A 354 1.27 12.92 -6.33
CA ARG A 354 1.54 12.76 -7.77
C ARG A 354 1.11 11.36 -8.24
N SER A 355 -0.04 11.28 -8.91
CA SER A 355 -0.44 10.03 -9.56
C SER A 355 0.33 9.82 -10.86
N ASN A 356 0.53 8.56 -11.23
CA ASN A 356 1.08 8.17 -12.53
C ASN A 356 0.40 6.88 -13.01
N GLY A 357 0.08 6.78 -14.31
CA GLY A 357 -0.52 5.59 -14.92
C GLY A 357 0.33 4.33 -14.80
N PHE A 358 1.65 4.46 -14.69
CA PHE A 358 2.60 3.36 -14.55
C PHE A 358 2.27 2.44 -13.35
N TRP A 359 1.82 3.03 -12.23
CA TRP A 359 1.47 2.28 -11.02
C TRP A 359 0.33 1.28 -11.23
N THR A 360 -0.52 1.52 -12.25
CA THR A 360 -1.68 0.69 -12.62
C THR A 360 -1.48 -0.11 -13.91
N GLU A 361 -0.26 -0.16 -14.46
CA GLU A 361 0.08 -1.07 -15.55
C GLU A 361 0.21 -2.53 -15.06
N GLY A 362 0.05 -3.49 -15.98
CA GLY A 362 0.05 -4.93 -15.66
C GLY A 362 1.43 -5.57 -15.44
N GLY A 363 2.50 -4.78 -15.49
CA GLY A 363 3.88 -5.25 -15.48
C GLY A 363 4.66 -5.03 -14.19
N SER A 364 5.85 -5.63 -14.16
CA SER A 364 6.86 -5.42 -13.11
C SER A 364 7.49 -4.02 -13.17
N TYR A 365 8.01 -3.55 -12.03
CA TYR A 365 8.84 -2.35 -11.95
C TYR A 365 10.21 -2.50 -12.63
N TRP A 366 10.61 -3.71 -13.04
CA TRP A 366 11.74 -3.90 -13.96
C TRP A 366 11.56 -3.13 -15.28
N ARG A 367 10.31 -2.85 -15.68
CA ARG A 367 9.99 -2.10 -16.89
C ARG A 367 10.17 -0.60 -16.71
N LEU A 368 10.13 -0.07 -15.49
CA LEU A 368 10.07 1.38 -15.19
C LEU A 368 11.15 2.19 -15.95
N PRO A 369 12.44 1.82 -15.97
CA PRO A 369 13.45 2.59 -16.69
C PRO A 369 13.21 2.70 -18.20
N THR A 370 12.42 1.78 -18.77
CA THR A 370 12.16 1.70 -20.22
C THR A 370 10.76 2.18 -20.62
N SER A 371 9.73 1.88 -19.82
CA SER A 371 8.34 2.19 -20.15
C SER A 371 7.92 3.59 -19.69
N ASP A 372 8.47 4.09 -18.59
CA ASP A 372 8.30 5.46 -18.14
C ASP A 372 9.63 6.01 -17.61
N SER A 373 10.55 6.25 -18.53
CA SER A 373 11.88 6.79 -18.20
C SER A 373 11.80 8.13 -17.49
N LYS A 374 10.74 8.92 -17.72
CA LYS A 374 10.56 10.21 -17.06
C LYS A 374 10.28 10.04 -15.58
N LEU A 375 9.39 9.11 -15.21
CA LEU A 375 9.16 8.76 -13.81
C LEU A 375 10.42 8.17 -13.18
N HIS A 376 11.16 7.33 -13.91
CA HIS A 376 12.42 6.78 -13.39
C HIS A 376 13.45 7.88 -13.08
N GLU A 377 13.68 8.83 -13.99
CA GLU A 377 14.59 9.96 -13.74
C GLU A 377 14.11 10.85 -12.58
N ASP A 378 12.80 11.10 -12.46
CA ASP A 378 12.20 11.86 -11.35
C ASP A 378 12.44 11.17 -9.98
N LEU A 379 12.36 9.84 -9.91
CA LEU A 379 12.63 9.09 -8.67
C LEU A 379 14.12 9.05 -8.27
N LYS A 380 15.05 9.34 -9.18
CA LYS A 380 16.48 9.46 -8.84
C LYS A 380 16.79 10.72 -8.05
N GLU A 381 15.89 11.70 -8.05
CA GLU A 381 16.02 12.91 -7.23
C GLU A 381 15.73 12.63 -5.74
N SER A 382 15.13 11.49 -5.44
CA SER A 382 14.78 11.09 -4.08
C SER A 382 15.98 10.52 -3.32
N GLU A 383 16.15 10.93 -2.07
CA GLU A 383 17.10 10.27 -1.16
C GLU A 383 16.65 8.85 -0.82
N LEU A 384 15.34 8.61 -0.80
CA LEU A 384 14.73 7.31 -0.54
C LEU A 384 13.35 7.21 -1.21
N VAL A 385 13.08 6.07 -1.85
CA VAL A 385 11.75 5.70 -2.36
C VAL A 385 11.23 4.51 -1.57
N ILE A 386 10.16 4.74 -0.81
CA ILE A 386 9.49 3.76 0.05
C ILE A 386 8.34 3.12 -0.74
N PHE A 387 8.40 1.82 -0.93
CA PHE A 387 7.37 1.02 -1.58
C PHE A 387 6.55 0.28 -0.52
N LYS A 388 5.28 0.64 -0.37
CA LYS A 388 4.38 0.06 0.64
C LYS A 388 3.71 -1.22 0.14
N GLY A 389 3.60 -2.22 1.00
CA GLY A 389 2.68 -3.32 0.80
C GLY A 389 3.12 -4.41 -0.19
N ASP A 390 2.25 -5.41 -0.34
CA ASP A 390 2.56 -6.66 -1.03
C ASP A 390 2.61 -6.52 -2.55
N LEU A 391 1.68 -5.77 -3.15
CA LEU A 391 1.66 -5.59 -4.61
C LEU A 391 2.90 -4.84 -5.11
N ASN A 392 3.33 -3.80 -4.41
CA ASN A 392 4.57 -3.09 -4.78
C ASN A 392 5.78 -4.02 -4.70
N TYR A 393 5.88 -4.88 -3.67
CA TYR A 393 6.96 -5.87 -3.57
C TYR A 393 6.91 -6.92 -4.69
N ARG A 394 5.72 -7.40 -5.04
CA ARG A 394 5.52 -8.30 -6.19
C ARG A 394 5.96 -7.62 -7.48
N LYS A 395 5.57 -6.37 -7.72
CA LYS A 395 6.02 -5.61 -8.90
C LYS A 395 7.54 -5.38 -8.92
N LEU A 396 8.16 -5.06 -7.77
CA LEU A 396 9.61 -4.94 -7.64
C LEU A 396 10.34 -6.24 -8.01
N THR A 397 9.86 -7.38 -7.50
CA THR A 397 10.48 -8.69 -7.68
C THR A 397 9.98 -9.45 -8.92
N GLY A 398 9.11 -8.83 -9.71
CA GLY A 398 8.50 -9.40 -10.91
C GLY A 398 7.47 -10.49 -10.65
N ASP A 399 7.02 -10.69 -9.42
CA ASP A 399 6.11 -11.77 -9.00
C ASP A 399 6.62 -13.15 -9.42
N ALA A 400 7.94 -13.33 -9.33
CA ALA A 400 8.63 -14.52 -9.83
C ALA A 400 8.96 -15.53 -8.72
N ASN A 401 9.05 -16.79 -9.12
CA ASN A 401 9.41 -17.91 -8.26
C ASN A 401 10.94 -17.98 -8.07
N TRP A 402 11.48 -16.97 -7.37
CA TRP A 402 12.89 -16.92 -6.99
C TRP A 402 13.23 -18.01 -5.97
N ASP A 403 14.49 -18.46 -6.00
CA ASP A 403 15.05 -19.10 -4.80
C ASP A 403 14.94 -18.09 -3.63
N PRO A 404 14.36 -18.46 -2.48
CA PRO A 404 14.14 -17.52 -1.38
C PRO A 404 15.41 -16.87 -0.83
N THR A 405 16.57 -17.49 -1.07
CA THR A 405 17.89 -16.96 -0.68
C THR A 405 18.49 -16.01 -1.71
N THR A 406 17.85 -15.83 -2.87
CA THR A 406 18.24 -14.81 -3.85
C THR A 406 18.25 -13.45 -3.17
N SER A 407 19.31 -12.64 -3.32
CA SER A 407 19.35 -11.31 -2.68
C SER A 407 18.25 -10.40 -3.23
N PHE A 408 17.72 -9.51 -2.37
CA PHE A 408 16.75 -8.50 -2.78
C PHE A 408 17.26 -7.64 -3.95
N THR A 409 18.52 -7.20 -3.86
CA THR A 409 19.21 -6.41 -4.92
C THR A 409 19.20 -7.09 -6.28
N LYS A 410 19.31 -8.42 -6.35
CA LYS A 410 19.24 -9.18 -7.60
C LYS A 410 17.80 -9.34 -8.08
N ALA A 411 16.88 -9.57 -7.15
CA ALA A 411 15.47 -9.81 -7.47
C ALA A 411 14.75 -8.57 -8.00
N ILE A 412 15.21 -7.36 -7.65
CA ILE A 412 14.64 -6.10 -8.17
C ILE A 412 15.29 -5.62 -9.48
N GLY A 413 16.28 -6.35 -9.99
CA GLY A 413 16.81 -6.19 -11.35
C GLY A 413 17.21 -4.75 -11.68
N PRO A 414 16.64 -4.12 -12.74
CA PRO A 414 16.94 -2.74 -13.12
C PRO A 414 16.65 -1.67 -12.06
N MET A 415 15.88 -1.99 -11.01
CA MET A 415 15.64 -1.11 -9.87
C MET A 415 16.65 -1.30 -8.73
N GLY A 416 17.60 -2.23 -8.88
CA GLY A 416 18.66 -2.53 -7.91
C GLY A 416 19.87 -1.60 -8.01
N PRO A 417 21.06 -2.06 -7.55
CA PRO A 417 22.29 -1.28 -7.64
C PRO A 417 22.57 -0.82 -9.08
N GLY A 418 22.90 0.47 -9.24
CA GLY A 418 23.07 1.13 -10.53
C GLY A 418 21.80 1.75 -11.13
N SER A 419 20.62 1.59 -10.49
CA SER A 419 19.38 2.27 -10.92
C SER A 419 19.41 3.78 -10.69
N GLY A 420 20.21 4.25 -9.73
CA GLY A 420 20.17 5.62 -9.22
C GLY A 420 19.03 5.87 -8.22
N VAL A 421 18.25 4.84 -7.86
CA VAL A 421 17.12 4.94 -6.94
C VAL A 421 17.39 4.11 -5.68
N ASN A 422 17.36 4.74 -4.51
CA ASN A 422 17.41 4.03 -3.23
C ASN A 422 16.02 3.46 -2.91
N VAL A 423 15.89 2.14 -2.92
CA VAL A 423 14.61 1.43 -2.75
C VAL A 423 14.51 0.88 -1.33
N LEU A 424 13.43 1.23 -0.61
CA LEU A 424 13.01 0.56 0.61
C LEU A 424 11.64 -0.07 0.39
N ALA A 425 11.52 -1.39 0.54
CA ALA A 425 10.23 -2.06 0.49
C ALA A 425 9.75 -2.39 1.91
N LEU A 426 8.58 -1.88 2.30
CA LEU A 426 7.90 -2.21 3.56
C LEU A 426 6.74 -3.16 3.26
N ARG A 427 6.97 -4.47 3.44
CA ARG A 427 6.03 -5.48 2.98
C ARG A 427 5.61 -6.46 4.07
N THR A 428 4.34 -6.42 4.44
CA THR A 428 3.67 -7.57 5.06
C THR A 428 3.44 -8.65 4.00
N CYS A 429 3.87 -9.89 4.26
CA CYS A 429 3.89 -10.99 3.30
C CYS A 429 2.46 -11.52 3.03
N LYS A 430 1.93 -11.24 1.83
CA LYS A 430 0.59 -11.64 1.37
C LYS A 430 0.63 -12.38 0.01
N ALA A 431 1.79 -12.89 -0.39
CA ALA A 431 2.01 -13.59 -1.66
C ALA A 431 3.21 -14.54 -1.62
N ASP A 432 3.23 -15.51 -2.53
CA ASP A 432 4.25 -16.56 -2.61
C ASP A 432 5.68 -16.04 -2.71
N VAL A 433 5.91 -14.97 -3.49
CA VAL A 433 7.26 -14.45 -3.74
C VAL A 433 7.90 -13.97 -2.44
N VAL A 434 9.12 -14.44 -2.16
CA VAL A 434 9.97 -13.96 -1.08
C VAL A 434 11.42 -14.11 -1.54
N VAL A 435 12.26 -13.14 -1.19
CA VAL A 435 13.70 -13.14 -1.47
C VAL A 435 14.48 -12.62 -0.27
N GLY A 436 15.79 -12.80 -0.25
CA GLY A 436 16.71 -12.29 0.77
C GLY A 436 16.77 -13.10 2.06
N LEU A 437 16.13 -14.27 2.12
CA LEU A 437 16.14 -15.11 3.32
C LEU A 437 17.51 -15.75 3.56
N GLU A 438 17.83 -15.97 4.83
CA GLU A 438 18.93 -16.86 5.20
C GLU A 438 18.64 -18.30 4.77
N LYS A 439 19.71 -19.05 4.48
CA LYS A 439 19.62 -20.48 4.15
C LYS A 439 18.95 -21.24 5.30
N GLY A 440 17.89 -22.00 5.00
CA GLY A 440 17.14 -22.77 6.00
C GLY A 440 15.97 -22.00 6.64
N ALA A 441 15.81 -20.70 6.39
CA ALA A 441 14.72 -19.92 6.99
C ALA A 441 13.34 -20.28 6.39
N ASP A 442 13.25 -20.44 5.06
CA ASP A 442 12.00 -20.84 4.39
C ASP A 442 11.52 -22.21 4.89
N GLU A 443 12.42 -23.17 5.06
CA GLU A 443 12.13 -24.50 5.57
C GLU A 443 11.62 -24.48 7.02
N LYS A 444 12.27 -23.68 7.89
CA LYS A 444 11.82 -23.49 9.28
C LYS A 444 10.42 -22.88 9.33
N LEU A 445 10.16 -21.85 8.52
CA LEU A 445 8.87 -21.19 8.47
C LEU A 445 7.78 -22.11 7.91
N LYS A 446 8.08 -22.89 6.87
CA LYS A 446 7.18 -23.92 6.34
C LYS A 446 6.83 -24.98 7.39
N ALA A 447 7.77 -25.36 8.25
CA ALA A 447 7.55 -26.34 9.31
C ALA A 447 6.68 -25.83 10.48
N THR A 448 6.40 -24.53 10.55
CA THR A 448 5.49 -23.98 11.57
C THR A 448 4.02 -24.34 11.30
N GLU A 449 3.18 -24.25 12.34
CA GLU A 449 1.74 -24.44 12.19
C GLU A 449 1.16 -23.43 11.20
N GLY A 450 0.45 -23.92 10.17
CA GLY A 450 -0.05 -23.09 9.07
C GLY A 450 1.01 -22.66 8.05
N GLY A 451 2.28 -23.03 8.23
CA GLY A 451 3.40 -22.56 7.41
C GLY A 451 3.51 -23.19 6.02
N GLY A 452 2.92 -24.37 5.83
CA GLY A 452 2.91 -25.10 4.56
C GLY A 452 3.28 -26.57 4.69
N GLY A 453 4.10 -26.92 5.67
CA GLY A 453 4.59 -28.28 5.93
C GLY A 453 5.05 -28.98 4.65
N ASP A 454 4.63 -30.23 4.50
CA ASP A 454 4.98 -31.07 3.35
C ASP A 454 4.15 -30.79 2.09
N SER A 455 3.24 -29.80 2.10
CA SER A 455 2.40 -29.49 0.94
C SER A 455 3.15 -28.83 -0.21
N GLY A 456 4.42 -28.45 -0.02
CA GLY A 456 5.24 -27.69 -0.97
C GLY A 456 4.89 -26.20 -1.03
N ALA A 457 3.71 -25.80 -0.54
CA ALA A 457 3.22 -24.43 -0.52
C ALA A 457 3.96 -23.57 0.52
N ARG A 458 4.20 -22.29 0.19
CA ARG A 458 4.76 -21.29 1.11
C ARG A 458 3.65 -20.55 1.87
N LYS A 459 2.77 -21.28 2.57
CA LYS A 459 1.58 -20.69 3.22
C LYS A 459 1.90 -19.61 4.25
N TRP A 460 3.05 -19.71 4.91
CA TRP A 460 3.50 -18.65 5.82
C TRP A 460 3.60 -17.28 5.11
N ALA A 461 4.06 -17.24 3.86
CA ALA A 461 4.36 -16.02 3.11
C ALA A 461 3.13 -15.31 2.53
N TRP A 462 1.93 -15.88 2.65
CA TRP A 462 0.69 -15.20 2.26
C TRP A 462 -0.36 -15.12 3.38
N SER A 463 0.07 -15.39 4.62
CA SER A 463 -0.80 -15.29 5.80
C SER A 463 -1.00 -13.86 6.31
N GLY A 464 -0.13 -12.92 5.90
CA GLY A 464 -0.07 -11.58 6.49
C GLY A 464 0.54 -11.51 7.88
N LYS A 465 0.99 -12.64 8.45
CA LYS A 465 1.60 -12.70 9.80
C LYS A 465 3.06 -12.27 9.82
N TRP A 466 3.76 -12.42 8.70
CA TRP A 466 5.19 -12.17 8.58
C TRP A 466 5.44 -10.95 7.71
N ALA A 467 6.56 -10.28 7.92
CA ALA A 467 6.96 -9.13 7.14
C ALA A 467 8.43 -9.18 6.73
N VAL A 468 8.75 -8.46 5.66
CA VAL A 468 10.12 -8.18 5.24
C VAL A 468 10.26 -6.68 5.00
N VAL A 469 11.37 -6.13 5.46
CA VAL A 469 11.82 -4.78 5.17
C VAL A 469 13.16 -4.88 4.46
N SER A 470 13.14 -4.64 3.15
CA SER A 470 14.29 -4.87 2.28
C SER A 470 14.77 -3.57 1.65
N PHE A 471 16.07 -3.31 1.74
CA PHE A 471 16.70 -2.11 1.21
C PHE A 471 17.65 -2.43 0.05
N SER A 472 17.69 -1.57 -0.96
CA SER A 472 18.72 -1.55 -1.99
C SER A 472 19.17 -0.12 -2.23
N ALA A 473 20.47 0.12 -2.08
CA ALA A 473 21.06 1.36 -2.56
C ALA A 473 21.04 1.40 -4.09
N GLY A 474 20.85 2.59 -4.65
CA GLY A 474 20.79 2.80 -6.10
C GLY A 474 22.16 3.04 -6.76
N ASN A 475 23.23 3.21 -5.98
CA ASN A 475 24.57 3.57 -6.46
C ASN A 475 25.49 2.38 -6.79
#